data_AF-A0A2X3AX19-F1
#
_entry.id   AF-A0A2X3AX19-F1
#
_cell.length_a   1.000
_cell.length_b   1.000
_cell.length_c   1.000
_cell.angle_alpha   90.00
_cell.angle_beta   90.00
_cell.angle_gamma   90.00
#
_symmetry.space_group_name_H-M   'P 1'
#
loop_
_entity.id
_entity.type
_entity.pdbx_description
1 polymer ?
#
loop_
_entity_poly.entity_id
_entity_poly.type
_entity_poly.pdbx_seq_one_letter_code
_entity_poly.pdbx_strand_id
1 'polypeptide(L)'
;MQTHALSLIDFQAQFTNFCVIDIRSKLAFANAHITHSLSLQNMRQVLDYLQAQSSKPILFVCYSSYKAKQFALDFQKNLMANNLKNLYPHSAIYYLDCSIFALLDSTIPIVETQETIEYALSLPQHNIKTQENIDKIKEITSHSIITQTQNDLKEKFLNSTKTFVITFSGGKDSTCVLQLFYEMLLNLPKAQRRPSFAIASNTLVEAPHIEKFLKSVINSINTHAKENNIPFKIIEVSPSLKDDFWVNLIGKGYPSPTRTFRWCTDRLKITPAKAEVAKLTHKYGSVILCLGTREAESNNRKKSMQKRILNEDGYSQHHEFPNTMTYSPIAKWRTDDVWSYLATHKPKWQKDHSELFALYSKASGDECQFITDLSQSSCGGSRFGCWVCTVVSEDKSMQGFIESGDLHLKPLNEFRNYLKALRENPNARADYKRDGRAVYRVGGLGPFLSSVRKDIFYKLLETENSFKQNNTGYLITDLQIKAIQAEWDKDFDMCKSAIRIAQQFHRLQEETMADNKILHPELLEEVANQDVSFENLSNLVNRSIEIFNTSGLKGKNNAQMQIKDEIAKLLDDKSAKLGE
;
A
#
# COMPACT_ATOMS: atom_id res chain seq x y z
N MET A 1 34.40 22.23 -7.87
CA MET A 1 33.24 21.71 -8.62
C MET A 1 32.18 21.31 -7.60
N GLN A 2 30.97 21.85 -7.70
CA GLN A 2 29.87 21.63 -6.74
C GLN A 2 28.60 21.15 -7.47
N THR A 3 27.70 20.48 -6.73
CA THR A 3 26.43 19.98 -7.25
C THR A 3 25.29 20.83 -6.68
N HIS A 4 24.45 21.41 -7.54
CA HIS A 4 23.37 22.33 -7.19
C HIS A 4 22.00 21.77 -7.56
N ALA A 5 21.02 21.96 -6.67
CA ALA A 5 19.61 21.74 -6.98
C ALA A 5 19.07 22.90 -7.81
N LEU A 6 18.24 22.60 -8.80
CA LEU A 6 17.53 23.61 -9.59
C LEU A 6 16.02 23.41 -9.39
N SER A 7 15.34 24.44 -8.87
CA SER A 7 13.88 24.39 -8.69
C SER A 7 13.17 24.35 -10.04
N LEU A 8 11.90 23.92 -10.05
CA LEU A 8 11.09 23.92 -11.27
C LEU A 8 10.95 25.33 -11.88
N ILE A 9 10.73 26.33 -11.03
CA ILE A 9 10.54 27.74 -11.43
C ILE A 9 11.83 28.26 -12.07
N ASP A 10 12.96 28.01 -11.43
CA ASP A 10 14.26 28.41 -11.97
C ASP A 10 14.55 27.68 -13.27
N PHE A 11 14.23 26.38 -13.36
CA PHE A 11 14.45 25.63 -14.59
C PHE A 11 13.62 26.18 -15.75
N GLN A 12 12.35 26.51 -15.54
CA GLN A 12 11.49 27.12 -16.56
C GLN A 12 12.07 28.42 -17.13
N ALA A 13 12.71 29.24 -16.28
CA ALA A 13 13.26 30.52 -16.69
C ALA A 13 14.57 30.40 -17.51
N GLN A 14 15.33 29.31 -17.38
CA GLN A 14 16.70 29.21 -17.93
C GLN A 14 17.05 27.83 -18.53
N PHE A 15 16.07 27.00 -18.89
CA PHE A 15 16.35 25.63 -19.39
C PHE A 15 17.30 25.58 -20.59
N THR A 16 17.26 26.60 -21.45
CA THR A 16 18.13 26.72 -22.64
C THR A 16 19.61 26.94 -22.29
N ASN A 17 19.94 27.35 -21.06
CA ASN A 17 21.31 27.54 -20.60
C ASN A 17 22.01 26.22 -20.25
N PHE A 18 21.26 25.13 -20.13
CA PHE A 18 21.79 23.84 -19.70
C PHE A 18 21.92 22.86 -20.86
N CYS A 19 22.87 21.94 -20.73
CA CYS A 19 22.84 20.66 -21.42
C CYS A 19 22.00 19.70 -20.58
N VAL A 20 20.74 19.50 -20.97
CA VAL A 20 19.81 18.66 -20.21
C VAL A 20 20.07 17.19 -20.55
N ILE A 21 20.52 16.43 -19.55
CA ILE A 21 20.76 14.99 -19.65
C ILE A 21 19.64 14.25 -18.93
N ASP A 22 18.86 13.50 -19.70
CA ASP A 22 17.80 12.65 -19.21
C ASP A 22 18.31 11.24 -18.93
N ILE A 23 18.29 10.87 -17.65
CA ILE A 23 18.81 9.58 -17.17
C ILE A 23 17.71 8.51 -17.04
N ARG A 24 16.49 8.78 -17.51
CA ARG A 24 15.38 7.80 -17.55
C ARG A 24 15.65 6.70 -18.59
N SER A 25 14.85 5.64 -18.55
CA SER A 25 14.93 4.52 -19.51
C SER A 25 14.69 4.99 -20.95
N LYS A 26 15.10 4.18 -21.93
CA LYS A 26 15.08 4.59 -23.34
C LYS A 26 13.63 4.73 -23.76
N LEU A 27 12.80 3.82 -23.24
CA LEU A 27 11.35 3.87 -23.34
C LEU A 27 10.80 5.18 -22.79
N ALA A 28 11.19 5.55 -21.56
CA ALA A 28 10.70 6.78 -20.92
C ALA A 28 11.06 8.04 -21.69
N PHE A 29 12.28 8.11 -22.22
CA PHE A 29 12.75 9.21 -23.05
C PHE A 29 12.03 9.26 -24.42
N ALA A 30 11.95 8.12 -25.11
CA ALA A 30 11.30 8.01 -26.41
C ALA A 30 9.80 8.35 -26.37
N ASN A 31 9.19 8.18 -25.20
CA ASN A 31 7.77 8.44 -25.01
C ASN A 31 7.45 9.93 -24.85
N ALA A 32 8.21 10.63 -24.02
CA ALA A 32 8.12 12.08 -23.88
C ALA A 32 9.41 12.60 -23.24
N HIS A 33 10.00 13.66 -23.79
CA HIS A 33 11.22 14.27 -23.27
C HIS A 33 11.26 15.78 -23.50
N ILE A 34 12.08 16.48 -22.73
CA ILE A 34 12.28 17.93 -22.89
C ILE A 34 12.97 18.16 -24.23
N THR A 35 12.51 19.12 -25.02
CA THR A 35 13.11 19.43 -26.32
C THR A 35 14.61 19.74 -26.15
N HIS A 36 15.45 19.19 -27.04
CA HIS A 36 16.92 19.28 -27.01
C HIS A 36 17.62 18.57 -25.84
N SER A 37 16.91 17.76 -25.04
CA SER A 37 17.56 16.91 -24.03
C SER A 37 18.20 15.65 -24.64
N LEU A 38 19.18 15.08 -23.93
CA LEU A 38 19.95 13.92 -24.37
C LEU A 38 19.60 12.69 -23.52
N SER A 39 19.40 11.53 -24.15
CA SER A 39 19.15 10.26 -23.45
C SER A 39 20.45 9.54 -23.11
N LEU A 40 21.00 9.79 -21.91
CA LEU A 40 22.23 9.16 -21.41
C LEU A 40 21.97 8.54 -20.03
N GLN A 41 21.94 7.22 -19.95
CA GLN A 41 21.38 6.47 -18.82
C GLN A 41 22.40 6.02 -17.78
N ASN A 42 23.68 6.13 -18.11
CA ASN A 42 24.77 5.67 -17.28
C ASN A 42 26.00 6.57 -17.46
N MET A 43 26.90 6.52 -16.48
CA MET A 43 28.08 7.38 -16.44
C MET A 43 28.95 7.27 -17.67
N ARG A 44 29.09 6.06 -18.24
CA ARG A 44 29.89 5.84 -19.43
C ARG A 44 29.37 6.67 -20.60
N GLN A 45 28.07 6.62 -20.87
CA GLN A 45 27.44 7.41 -21.94
C GLN A 45 27.62 8.93 -21.76
N VAL A 46 27.57 9.42 -20.52
CA VAL A 46 27.80 10.84 -20.22
C VAL A 46 29.25 11.23 -20.46
N LEU A 47 30.20 10.41 -20.03
CA LEU A 47 31.63 10.65 -20.25
C LEU A 47 32.00 10.59 -21.74
N ASP A 48 31.46 9.62 -22.48
CA ASP A 48 31.66 9.48 -23.92
C ASP A 48 31.13 10.74 -24.66
N TYR A 49 29.98 11.27 -24.25
CA TYR A 49 29.42 12.52 -24.80
C TYR A 49 30.33 13.73 -24.53
N LEU A 50 30.85 13.87 -23.30
CA LEU A 50 31.73 14.99 -22.93
C LEU A 50 33.05 15.02 -23.71
N GLN A 51 33.57 13.85 -24.09
CA GLN A 51 34.74 13.76 -24.96
C GLN A 51 34.45 14.29 -26.38
N ALA A 52 33.20 14.18 -26.85
CA ALA A 52 32.80 14.57 -28.19
C ALA A 52 32.37 16.05 -28.28
N GLN A 53 31.72 16.60 -27.25
CA GLN A 53 31.27 18.00 -27.20
C GLN A 53 30.85 18.40 -25.76
N SER A 54 31.26 19.60 -25.32
CA SER A 54 30.63 20.26 -24.16
C SER A 54 30.83 21.77 -24.21
N SER A 55 29.74 22.54 -24.24
CA SER A 55 29.77 24.01 -24.14
C SER A 55 28.88 24.59 -23.04
N LYS A 56 27.95 23.80 -22.46
CA LYS A 56 26.99 24.25 -21.45
C LYS A 56 27.07 23.42 -20.16
N PRO A 57 26.72 24.01 -18.99
CA PRO A 57 26.59 23.26 -17.75
C PRO A 57 25.56 22.13 -17.86
N ILE A 58 25.87 20.96 -17.32
CA ILE A 58 24.98 19.80 -17.33
C ILE A 58 23.89 19.95 -16.26
N LEU A 59 22.65 19.64 -16.64
CA LEU A 59 21.51 19.43 -15.75
C LEU A 59 21.00 18.00 -15.90
N PHE A 60 20.99 17.23 -14.83
CA PHE A 60 20.39 15.89 -14.81
C PHE A 60 18.90 15.94 -14.48
N VAL A 61 18.08 15.23 -15.27
CA VAL A 61 16.63 15.10 -15.04
C VAL A 61 16.21 13.63 -14.95
N CYS A 62 15.25 13.34 -14.09
CA CYS A 62 14.70 11.99 -13.89
C CYS A 62 13.26 12.07 -13.37
N TYR A 63 12.54 10.95 -13.35
CA TYR A 63 11.28 10.86 -12.57
C TYR A 63 11.50 11.13 -11.09
N SER A 64 12.74 10.95 -10.60
CA SER A 64 13.10 11.21 -9.21
C SER A 64 14.24 12.21 -9.09
N SER A 65 13.96 13.30 -8.39
CA SER A 65 14.94 14.27 -7.91
C SER A 65 16.10 13.60 -7.17
N TYR A 66 15.81 12.65 -6.26
CA TYR A 66 16.85 11.86 -5.57
C TYR A 66 17.75 11.11 -6.56
N LYS A 67 17.20 10.45 -7.58
CA LYS A 67 18.03 9.77 -8.58
C LYS A 67 18.86 10.75 -9.39
N ALA A 68 18.29 11.88 -9.79
CA ALA A 68 19.02 12.93 -10.48
C ALA A 68 20.16 13.49 -9.62
N LYS A 69 19.90 13.73 -8.32
CA LYS A 69 20.87 14.15 -7.31
C LYS A 69 21.99 13.14 -7.13
N GLN A 70 21.66 11.86 -6.90
CA GLN A 70 22.67 10.82 -6.71
C GLN A 70 23.54 10.66 -7.97
N PHE A 71 22.93 10.69 -9.15
CA PHE A 71 23.67 10.64 -10.41
C PHE A 71 24.60 11.85 -10.55
N ALA A 72 24.14 13.06 -10.24
CA ALA A 72 24.96 14.27 -10.25
C ALA A 72 26.15 14.18 -9.27
N LEU A 73 25.93 13.67 -8.05
CA LEU A 73 26.98 13.47 -7.05
C LEU A 73 27.99 12.40 -7.46
N ASP A 74 27.53 11.28 -8.03
CA ASP A 74 28.40 10.22 -8.52
C ASP A 74 29.21 10.67 -9.73
N PHE A 75 28.60 11.46 -10.61
CA PHE A 75 29.29 12.11 -11.73
C PHE A 75 30.39 13.06 -11.23
N GLN A 76 30.07 13.91 -10.24
CA GLN A 76 31.05 14.79 -9.59
C GLN A 76 32.23 14.00 -9.00
N LYS A 77 31.94 12.92 -8.26
CA LYS A 77 32.98 12.04 -7.69
C LYS A 77 33.85 11.40 -8.77
N ASN A 78 33.24 10.92 -9.86
CA ASN A 78 33.95 10.27 -10.96
C ASN A 78 34.90 11.23 -11.67
N LEU A 79 34.44 12.46 -11.96
CA LEU A 79 35.28 13.51 -12.54
C LEU A 79 36.49 13.87 -11.66
N MET A 80 36.29 13.92 -10.33
CA MET A 80 37.37 14.21 -9.37
C MET A 80 38.35 13.04 -9.23
N ALA A 81 37.86 11.81 -9.10
CA ALA A 81 38.68 10.62 -8.86
C ALA A 81 39.57 10.26 -10.06
N ASN A 82 39.08 10.50 -11.28
CA ASN A 82 39.78 10.12 -12.51
C ASN A 82 40.54 11.29 -13.18
N ASN A 83 40.71 12.42 -12.48
CA ASN A 83 41.33 13.65 -13.03
C ASN A 83 40.70 14.12 -14.36
N LEU A 84 39.42 13.84 -14.59
CA LEU A 84 38.70 14.17 -15.84
C LEU A 84 38.17 15.61 -15.86
N LYS A 85 38.71 16.51 -15.02
CA LYS A 85 38.29 17.92 -14.97
C LYS A 85 38.43 18.63 -16.32
N ASN A 86 39.41 18.21 -17.12
CA ASN A 86 39.64 18.77 -18.45
C ASN A 86 38.48 18.45 -19.43
N LEU A 87 37.68 17.40 -19.17
CA LEU A 87 36.53 17.03 -19.98
C LEU A 87 35.26 17.83 -19.63
N TYR A 88 35.24 18.52 -18.49
CA TYR A 88 34.09 19.30 -18.04
C TYR A 88 34.55 20.64 -17.46
N PRO A 89 34.57 21.71 -18.27
CA PRO A 89 35.17 23.00 -17.89
C PRO A 89 34.31 23.82 -16.91
N HIS A 90 33.11 23.35 -16.55
CA HIS A 90 32.20 24.08 -15.67
C HIS A 90 32.43 23.76 -14.19
N SER A 91 32.28 24.78 -13.34
CA SER A 91 32.45 24.66 -11.89
C SER A 91 31.24 24.04 -11.18
N ALA A 92 30.11 23.90 -11.87
CA ALA A 92 28.83 23.45 -11.31
C ALA A 92 28.21 22.32 -12.13
N ILE A 93 27.56 21.39 -11.43
CA ILE A 93 26.71 20.33 -11.98
C ILE A 93 25.32 20.54 -11.39
N TYR A 94 24.27 20.48 -12.21
CA TYR A 94 22.92 20.72 -11.77
C TYR A 94 22.08 19.45 -11.81
N TYR A 95 21.05 19.38 -10.97
CA TYR A 95 19.98 18.40 -11.08
C TYR A 95 18.63 19.08 -10.82
N LEU A 96 17.58 18.61 -11.48
CA LEU A 96 16.23 19.11 -11.23
C LEU A 96 15.74 18.62 -9.86
N ASP A 97 15.31 19.56 -9.02
CA ASP A 97 14.91 19.26 -7.63
C ASP A 97 13.53 18.62 -7.51
N CYS A 98 12.80 18.46 -8.62
CA CYS A 98 11.47 17.87 -8.66
C CYS A 98 11.41 16.64 -9.57
N SER A 99 10.29 15.92 -9.53
CA SER A 99 10.00 14.90 -10.53
C SER A 99 9.78 15.55 -11.88
N ILE A 100 10.27 14.93 -12.96
CA ILE A 100 9.92 15.34 -14.32
C ILE A 100 8.41 15.35 -14.59
N PHE A 101 7.59 14.66 -13.78
CA PHE A 101 6.12 14.76 -13.87
C PHE A 101 5.59 16.15 -13.57
N ALA A 102 6.29 16.95 -12.76
CA ALA A 102 5.92 18.33 -12.53
C ALA A 102 6.08 19.21 -13.78
N LEU A 103 6.73 18.70 -14.83
CA LEU A 103 6.82 19.38 -16.13
C LEU A 103 5.54 19.25 -16.97
N LEU A 104 4.62 18.34 -16.63
CA LEU A 104 3.38 18.15 -17.38
C LEU A 104 2.51 19.42 -17.42
N ASP A 105 2.60 20.25 -16.37
CA ASP A 105 1.88 21.52 -16.25
C ASP A 105 2.78 22.75 -16.51
N SER A 106 3.98 22.54 -17.07
CA SER A 106 4.96 23.61 -17.31
C SER A 106 4.92 24.16 -18.73
N THR A 107 5.46 25.37 -18.92
CA THR A 107 5.66 25.98 -20.25
C THR A 107 6.89 25.44 -20.99
N ILE A 108 7.60 24.47 -20.40
CA ILE A 108 8.81 23.89 -21.01
C ILE A 108 8.36 23.03 -22.21
N PRO A 109 8.98 23.21 -23.39
CA PRO A 109 8.61 22.42 -24.56
C PRO A 109 8.99 20.95 -24.35
N ILE A 110 8.00 20.07 -24.53
CA ILE A 110 8.13 18.62 -24.44
C ILE A 110 7.82 18.04 -25.82
N VAL A 111 8.66 17.13 -26.29
CA VAL A 111 8.42 16.36 -27.50
C VAL A 111 7.71 15.07 -27.11
N GLU A 112 6.52 14.83 -27.66
CA GLU A 112 5.72 13.61 -27.45
C GLU A 112 5.84 12.62 -28.62
N THR A 113 5.53 11.34 -28.39
CA THR A 113 5.74 10.20 -29.31
C THR A 113 5.52 10.42 -30.82
N GLN A 114 4.49 11.16 -31.25
CA GLN A 114 4.27 11.40 -32.70
C GLN A 114 5.31 12.33 -33.31
N GLU A 115 5.73 13.37 -32.60
CA GLU A 115 6.77 14.33 -33.03
C GLU A 115 8.18 13.82 -32.72
N THR A 116 8.32 12.86 -31.79
CA THR A 116 9.63 12.31 -31.39
C THR A 116 10.33 11.58 -32.52
N ILE A 117 9.56 10.91 -33.40
CA ILE A 117 10.11 10.26 -34.60
C ILE A 117 10.64 11.32 -35.57
N GLU A 118 9.87 12.37 -35.85
CA GLU A 118 10.28 13.45 -36.76
C GLU A 118 11.44 14.29 -36.20
N TYR A 119 11.44 14.56 -34.89
CA TYR A 119 12.49 15.28 -34.19
C TYR A 119 13.79 14.49 -34.09
N ALA A 120 13.74 13.19 -33.76
CA ALA A 120 14.93 12.32 -33.75
C ALA A 120 15.56 12.20 -35.16
N LEU A 121 14.73 12.21 -36.21
CA LEU A 121 15.17 12.28 -37.61
C LEU A 121 15.76 13.64 -38.00
N SER A 122 15.58 14.68 -37.16
CA SER A 122 16.07 16.05 -37.40
C SER A 122 17.39 16.39 -36.71
N LEU A 123 17.87 15.56 -35.78
CA LEU A 123 19.06 15.86 -34.97
C LEU A 123 20.38 15.72 -35.78
N PRO A 124 21.34 16.66 -35.68
CA PRO A 124 22.54 16.70 -36.52
C PRO A 124 23.49 15.49 -36.38
N GLN A 125 23.39 14.73 -35.28
CA GLN A 125 24.22 13.55 -35.02
C GLN A 125 23.76 12.30 -35.79
N HIS A 126 22.58 12.36 -36.43
CA HIS A 126 22.03 11.29 -37.27
C HIS A 126 21.84 11.78 -38.71
N ASN A 127 22.90 12.32 -39.30
CA ASN A 127 22.87 12.76 -40.68
C ASN A 127 23.02 11.58 -41.66
N ILE A 128 22.09 10.61 -41.61
CA ILE A 128 21.90 9.60 -42.67
C ILE A 128 20.39 9.26 -42.76
N LYS A 129 19.71 9.89 -43.72
CA LYS A 129 18.37 9.52 -44.21
C LYS A 129 18.43 8.20 -45.00
N THR A 130 18.76 7.09 -44.35
CA THR A 130 18.66 5.75 -44.97
C THR A 130 17.41 5.04 -44.45
N GLN A 131 16.72 4.32 -45.33
CA GLN A 131 15.58 3.45 -45.00
C GLN A 131 15.89 2.50 -43.84
N GLU A 132 17.15 2.07 -43.73
CA GLU A 132 17.69 1.23 -42.65
C GLU A 132 17.57 1.86 -41.24
N ASN A 133 17.71 3.19 -41.11
CA ASN A 133 17.56 3.88 -39.80
C ASN A 133 16.09 4.07 -39.43
N ILE A 134 15.21 4.29 -40.42
CA ILE A 134 13.76 4.31 -40.21
C ILE A 134 13.27 2.92 -39.81
N ASP A 135 13.82 1.87 -40.43
CA ASP A 135 13.52 0.49 -40.09
C ASP A 135 14.07 0.14 -38.70
N LYS A 136 15.26 0.61 -38.30
CA LYS A 136 15.77 0.48 -36.92
C LYS A 136 14.90 1.20 -35.88
N ILE A 137 14.37 2.40 -36.19
CA ILE A 137 13.46 3.11 -35.27
C ILE A 137 12.12 2.39 -35.16
N LYS A 138 11.57 1.90 -36.28
CA LYS A 138 10.39 1.01 -36.31
C LYS A 138 10.66 -0.32 -35.60
N GLU A 139 11.88 -0.84 -35.66
CA GLU A 139 12.34 -2.03 -34.95
C GLU A 139 12.45 -1.78 -33.45
N ILE A 140 12.94 -0.60 -33.02
CA ILE A 140 12.99 -0.16 -31.62
C ILE A 140 11.58 0.06 -31.04
N THR A 141 10.63 0.58 -31.83
CA THR A 141 9.23 0.74 -31.41
C THR A 141 8.46 -0.58 -31.43
N SER A 142 8.72 -1.48 -32.39
CA SER A 142 8.13 -2.83 -32.45
C SER A 142 8.74 -3.80 -31.44
N HIS A 143 9.99 -3.60 -31.01
CA HIS A 143 10.67 -4.33 -29.93
C HIS A 143 10.64 -3.60 -28.58
N SER A 144 9.68 -2.70 -28.36
CA SER A 144 9.53 -2.09 -27.05
C SER A 144 9.25 -3.19 -26.01
N ILE A 145 9.79 -3.04 -24.80
CA ILE A 145 9.53 -3.95 -23.67
C ILE A 145 8.02 -4.11 -23.41
N ILE A 146 7.20 -3.11 -23.79
CA ILE A 146 5.74 -3.14 -23.74
C ILE A 146 5.21 -4.20 -24.72
N THR A 147 5.53 -4.07 -26.02
CA THR A 147 5.09 -5.00 -27.07
C THR A 147 5.56 -6.43 -26.77
N GLN A 148 6.81 -6.59 -26.32
CA GLN A 148 7.34 -7.88 -25.92
C GLN A 148 6.54 -8.49 -24.76
N THR A 149 6.22 -7.69 -23.73
CA THR A 149 5.43 -8.17 -22.58
C THR A 149 3.99 -8.51 -22.98
N GLN A 150 3.36 -7.72 -23.85
CA GLN A 150 2.01 -8.01 -24.36
C GLN A 150 1.98 -9.28 -25.23
N ASN A 151 3.01 -9.50 -26.04
CA ASN A 151 3.16 -10.72 -26.84
C ASN A 151 3.39 -11.96 -25.96
N ASP A 152 4.27 -11.88 -24.96
CA ASP A 152 4.48 -12.99 -24.00
C ASP A 152 3.19 -13.29 -23.22
N LEU A 153 2.46 -12.26 -22.77
CA LEU A 153 1.14 -12.43 -22.15
C LEU A 153 0.14 -13.12 -23.09
N LYS A 154 0.11 -12.72 -24.37
CA LYS A 154 -0.78 -13.29 -25.38
C LYS A 154 -0.44 -14.75 -25.65
N GLU A 155 0.84 -15.07 -25.86
CA GLU A 155 1.32 -16.43 -26.11
C GLU A 155 0.99 -17.34 -24.93
N LYS A 156 1.35 -16.93 -23.72
CA LYS A 156 1.04 -17.65 -22.48
C LYS A 156 -0.45 -17.84 -22.27
N PHE A 157 -1.25 -16.84 -22.62
CA PHE A 157 -2.70 -16.96 -22.55
C PHE A 157 -3.20 -18.01 -23.55
N LEU A 158 -2.85 -17.91 -24.83
CA LEU A 158 -3.35 -18.82 -25.87
C LEU A 158 -2.86 -20.27 -25.69
N ASN A 159 -1.65 -20.47 -25.19
CA ASN A 159 -1.04 -21.79 -24.99
C ASN A 159 -1.46 -22.49 -23.69
N SER A 160 -2.18 -21.80 -22.80
CA SER A 160 -2.58 -22.35 -21.50
C SER A 160 -4.09 -22.38 -21.37
N THR A 161 -4.67 -23.49 -20.92
CA THR A 161 -6.10 -23.59 -20.55
C THR A 161 -6.41 -23.00 -19.17
N LYS A 162 -5.39 -22.62 -18.39
CA LYS A 162 -5.53 -22.15 -17.00
C LYS A 162 -6.15 -20.74 -16.96
N THR A 163 -6.92 -20.47 -15.92
CA THR A 163 -7.50 -19.14 -15.71
C THR A 163 -6.45 -18.17 -15.19
N PHE A 164 -6.33 -17.00 -15.82
CA PHE A 164 -5.41 -15.95 -15.38
C PHE A 164 -6.07 -15.10 -14.29
N VAL A 165 -5.32 -14.87 -13.21
CA VAL A 165 -5.75 -14.10 -12.05
C VAL A 165 -4.68 -13.08 -11.69
N ILE A 166 -4.97 -11.78 -11.85
CA ILE A 166 -4.03 -10.70 -11.55
C ILE A 166 -4.14 -10.32 -10.09
N THR A 167 -3.01 -10.26 -9.36
CA THR A 167 -3.01 -9.67 -8.01
C THR A 167 -2.97 -8.15 -8.12
N PHE A 168 -4.06 -7.49 -7.74
CA PHE A 168 -4.25 -6.06 -7.92
C PHE A 168 -4.29 -5.33 -6.58
N SER A 169 -3.51 -4.25 -6.43
CA SER A 169 -3.48 -3.46 -5.20
C SER A 169 -3.72 -1.96 -5.43
N GLY A 170 -4.01 -1.53 -6.66
CA GLY A 170 -4.11 -0.12 -7.03
C GLY A 170 -2.77 0.63 -7.10
N GLY A 171 -1.65 0.00 -6.77
CA GLY A 171 -0.32 0.60 -6.92
C GLY A 171 0.20 0.49 -8.36
N LYS A 172 1.16 1.34 -8.73
CA LYS A 172 1.68 1.47 -10.11
C LYS A 172 2.02 0.14 -10.79
N ASP A 173 2.70 -0.76 -10.09
CA ASP A 173 3.18 -2.01 -10.69
C ASP A 173 2.02 -2.98 -10.96
N SER A 174 1.05 -3.05 -10.04
CA SER A 174 -0.15 -3.88 -10.21
C SER A 174 -1.13 -3.31 -11.24
N THR A 175 -1.24 -1.98 -11.32
CA THR A 175 -2.04 -1.29 -12.35
C THR A 175 -1.43 -1.53 -13.73
N CYS A 176 -0.11 -1.46 -13.87
CA CYS A 176 0.59 -1.76 -15.11
C CYS A 176 0.33 -3.20 -15.59
N VAL A 177 0.49 -4.21 -14.72
CA VAL A 177 0.17 -5.61 -15.08
C VAL A 177 -1.29 -5.78 -15.49
N LEU A 178 -2.22 -5.20 -14.72
CA LEU A 178 -3.65 -5.30 -15.02
C LEU A 178 -3.95 -4.69 -16.38
N GLN A 179 -3.44 -3.49 -16.67
CA GLN A 179 -3.67 -2.82 -17.93
C GLN A 179 -3.08 -3.59 -19.12
N LEU A 180 -1.83 -4.05 -19.03
CA LEU A 180 -1.18 -4.85 -20.07
C LEU A 180 -2.00 -6.12 -20.37
N PHE A 181 -2.48 -6.81 -19.34
CA PHE A 181 -3.31 -7.99 -19.51
C PHE A 181 -4.68 -7.66 -20.11
N TYR A 182 -5.33 -6.61 -19.63
CA TYR A 182 -6.66 -6.19 -20.08
C TYR A 182 -6.65 -5.76 -21.55
N GLU A 183 -5.63 -5.00 -21.96
CA GLU A 183 -5.40 -4.59 -23.35
C GLU A 183 -5.09 -5.78 -24.25
N MET A 184 -4.27 -6.73 -23.79
CA MET A 184 -4.03 -7.98 -24.51
C MET A 184 -5.34 -8.73 -24.75
N LEU A 185 -6.19 -8.88 -23.72
CA LEU A 185 -7.49 -9.55 -23.82
C LEU A 185 -8.43 -8.84 -24.79
N LEU A 186 -8.42 -7.51 -24.81
CA LEU A 186 -9.19 -6.70 -25.76
C LEU A 186 -8.74 -6.89 -27.21
N ASN A 187 -7.44 -7.02 -27.43
CA ASN A 187 -6.86 -7.20 -28.77
C ASN A 187 -7.05 -8.64 -29.31
N LEU A 188 -7.51 -9.58 -28.48
CA LEU A 188 -7.90 -10.91 -28.94
C LEU A 188 -9.28 -10.91 -29.63
N PRO A 189 -9.46 -11.75 -30.68
CA PRO A 189 -10.78 -12.05 -31.22
C PRO A 189 -11.74 -12.53 -30.13
N LYS A 190 -13.02 -12.13 -30.19
CA LYS A 190 -14.02 -12.46 -29.16
C LYS A 190 -14.06 -13.96 -28.82
N ALA A 191 -13.92 -14.83 -29.82
CA ALA A 191 -13.92 -16.29 -29.66
C ALA A 191 -12.72 -16.85 -28.88
N GLN A 192 -11.61 -16.11 -28.81
CA GLN A 192 -10.39 -16.52 -28.08
C GLN A 192 -10.34 -15.94 -26.66
N ARG A 193 -11.25 -15.02 -26.32
CA ARG A 193 -11.30 -14.43 -24.98
C ARG A 193 -11.90 -15.43 -24.00
N ARG A 194 -11.31 -15.54 -22.82
CA ARG A 194 -11.74 -16.49 -21.76
C ARG A 194 -11.85 -15.78 -20.41
N PRO A 195 -12.70 -16.29 -19.50
CA PRO A 195 -12.85 -15.74 -18.16
C PRO A 195 -11.50 -15.54 -17.46
N SER A 196 -11.22 -14.29 -17.10
CA SER A 196 -10.01 -13.87 -16.40
C SER A 196 -10.40 -12.94 -15.25
N PHE A 197 -9.58 -12.90 -14.20
CA PHE A 197 -9.93 -12.18 -12.99
C PHE A 197 -8.78 -11.30 -12.51
N ALA A 198 -9.10 -10.27 -11.74
CA ALA A 198 -8.14 -9.69 -10.81
C ALA A 198 -8.69 -9.82 -9.39
N ILE A 199 -7.81 -10.01 -8.41
CA ILE A 199 -8.18 -10.03 -6.99
C ILE A 199 -7.60 -8.78 -6.35
N ALA A 200 -8.48 -7.98 -5.76
CA ALA A 200 -8.15 -6.79 -4.98
C ALA A 200 -8.42 -7.05 -3.51
N SER A 201 -7.39 -6.97 -2.66
CA SER A 201 -7.56 -7.14 -1.21
C SER A 201 -7.93 -5.81 -0.56
N ASN A 202 -9.13 -5.72 -0.01
CA ASN A 202 -9.57 -4.64 0.85
C ASN A 202 -9.29 -5.03 2.31
N THR A 203 -8.30 -4.37 2.93
CA THR A 203 -7.92 -4.66 4.33
C THR A 203 -8.85 -4.01 5.36
N LEU A 204 -9.78 -3.16 4.92
CA LEU A 204 -10.68 -2.34 5.74
C LEU A 204 -9.97 -1.29 6.61
N VAL A 205 -8.66 -1.07 6.42
CA VAL A 205 -7.84 -0.09 7.15
C VAL A 205 -6.87 0.66 6.24
N GLU A 206 -7.13 0.67 4.92
CA GLU A 206 -6.45 1.57 3.99
C GLU A 206 -6.83 3.03 4.30
N ALA A 207 -5.96 3.99 4.00
CA ALA A 207 -6.30 5.39 4.18
C ALA A 207 -7.56 5.75 3.34
N PRO A 208 -8.53 6.53 3.86
CA PRO A 208 -9.83 6.71 3.19
C PRO A 208 -9.75 7.25 1.76
N HIS A 209 -8.80 8.14 1.49
CA HIS A 209 -8.55 8.67 0.13
C HIS A 209 -8.03 7.59 -0.83
N ILE A 210 -7.17 6.66 -0.35
CA ILE A 210 -6.68 5.51 -1.12
C ILE A 210 -7.81 4.50 -1.36
N GLU A 211 -8.64 4.24 -0.36
CA GLU A 211 -9.80 3.36 -0.51
C GLU A 211 -10.77 3.88 -1.57
N LYS A 212 -11.09 5.19 -1.52
CA LYS A 212 -11.96 5.85 -2.50
C LYS A 212 -11.39 5.74 -3.92
N PHE A 213 -10.09 6.03 -4.08
CA PHE A 213 -9.38 5.87 -5.35
C PHE A 213 -9.52 4.43 -5.87
N LEU A 214 -9.15 3.44 -5.06
CA LEU A 214 -9.16 2.03 -5.45
C LEU A 214 -10.56 1.56 -5.84
N LYS A 215 -11.59 1.86 -5.03
CA LYS A 215 -12.99 1.53 -5.35
C LYS A 215 -13.42 2.15 -6.67
N SER A 216 -13.05 3.40 -6.90
CA SER A 216 -13.40 4.12 -8.12
C SER A 216 -12.72 3.52 -9.37
N VAL A 217 -11.46 3.09 -9.27
CA VAL A 217 -10.76 2.36 -10.35
C VAL A 217 -11.39 0.99 -10.61
N ILE A 218 -11.68 0.22 -9.55
CA ILE A 218 -12.32 -1.10 -9.66
C ILE A 218 -13.67 -0.99 -10.36
N ASN A 219 -14.50 -0.02 -9.95
CA ASN A 219 -15.81 0.22 -10.55
C ASN A 219 -15.68 0.60 -12.03
N SER A 220 -14.74 1.50 -12.38
CA SER A 220 -14.52 1.90 -13.78
C SER A 220 -14.17 0.70 -14.67
N ILE A 221 -13.26 -0.16 -14.23
CA ILE A 221 -12.84 -1.35 -14.99
C ILE A 221 -13.97 -2.37 -15.11
N ASN A 222 -14.66 -2.68 -14.00
CA ASN A 222 -15.75 -3.65 -13.99
C ASN A 222 -16.95 -3.18 -14.84
N THR A 223 -17.30 -1.90 -14.78
CA THR A 223 -18.35 -1.31 -15.62
C THR A 223 -17.98 -1.39 -17.10
N HIS A 224 -16.77 -0.95 -17.46
CA HIS A 224 -16.30 -1.02 -18.84
C HIS A 224 -16.24 -2.48 -19.37
N ALA A 225 -15.80 -3.43 -18.54
CA ALA A 225 -15.79 -4.85 -18.90
C ALA A 225 -17.21 -5.39 -19.16
N LYS A 226 -18.17 -5.04 -18.30
CA LYS A 226 -19.58 -5.44 -18.41
C LYS A 226 -20.24 -4.86 -19.67
N GLU A 227 -20.10 -3.56 -19.89
CA GLU A 227 -20.70 -2.85 -21.04
C GLU A 227 -20.18 -3.37 -22.39
N ASN A 228 -18.91 -3.80 -22.44
CA ASN A 228 -18.27 -4.26 -23.66
C ASN A 228 -18.20 -5.79 -23.81
N ASN A 229 -18.90 -6.54 -22.93
CA ASN A 229 -18.92 -8.01 -22.93
C ASN A 229 -17.50 -8.62 -22.90
N ILE A 230 -16.62 -8.06 -22.08
CA ILE A 230 -15.25 -8.53 -21.90
C ILE A 230 -15.28 -9.53 -20.73
N PRO A 231 -14.78 -10.77 -20.89
CA PRO A 231 -14.84 -11.80 -19.84
C PRO A 231 -13.77 -11.56 -18.77
N PHE A 232 -13.82 -10.39 -18.15
CA PHE A 232 -12.89 -9.93 -17.13
C PHE A 232 -13.66 -9.37 -15.94
N LYS A 233 -13.24 -9.71 -14.72
CA LYS A 233 -13.83 -9.15 -13.50
C LYS A 233 -12.78 -8.96 -12.42
N ILE A 234 -12.78 -7.79 -11.79
CA ILE A 234 -12.06 -7.55 -10.54
C ILE A 234 -12.97 -8.00 -9.39
N ILE A 235 -12.46 -8.91 -8.57
CA ILE A 235 -13.09 -9.44 -7.37
C ILE A 235 -12.41 -8.78 -6.16
N GLU A 236 -13.20 -8.01 -5.40
CA GLU A 236 -12.75 -7.48 -4.12
C GLU A 236 -12.92 -8.55 -3.03
N VAL A 237 -11.88 -8.74 -2.23
CA VAL A 237 -11.88 -9.68 -1.09
C VAL A 237 -11.54 -8.93 0.18
N SER A 238 -12.22 -9.26 1.27
CA SER A 238 -12.02 -8.63 2.59
C SER A 238 -11.92 -9.68 3.69
N PRO A 239 -11.25 -9.35 4.82
CA PRO A 239 -11.23 -10.23 5.98
C PRO A 239 -12.62 -10.43 6.57
N SER A 240 -12.87 -11.64 7.05
CA SER A 240 -14.02 -11.91 7.92
C SER A 240 -13.83 -11.22 9.28
N LEU A 241 -14.90 -11.00 10.04
CA LEU A 241 -14.83 -10.32 11.35
C LEU A 241 -13.83 -10.94 12.32
N LYS A 242 -13.66 -12.27 12.32
CA LYS A 242 -12.65 -12.93 13.19
C LYS A 242 -11.21 -12.53 12.86
N ASP A 243 -10.95 -12.13 11.61
CA ASP A 243 -9.65 -11.78 11.05
C ASP A 243 -9.48 -10.26 10.87
N ASP A 244 -10.53 -9.49 11.13
CA ASP A 244 -10.57 -8.03 11.04
C ASP A 244 -9.53 -7.35 11.94
N PHE A 245 -9.02 -6.20 11.50
CA PHE A 245 -7.96 -5.49 12.20
C PHE A 245 -8.40 -5.01 13.60
N TRP A 246 -9.56 -4.37 13.70
CA TRP A 246 -10.06 -3.82 14.96
C TRP A 246 -10.53 -4.92 15.90
N VAL A 247 -11.17 -5.96 15.38
CA VAL A 247 -11.56 -7.12 16.21
C VAL A 247 -10.33 -7.83 16.78
N ASN A 248 -9.23 -7.97 16.02
CA ASN A 248 -8.01 -8.57 16.54
C ASN A 248 -7.25 -7.63 17.49
N LEU A 249 -7.09 -6.34 17.16
CA LEU A 249 -6.32 -5.41 17.97
C LEU A 249 -7.06 -4.98 19.24
N ILE A 250 -8.31 -4.54 19.09
CA ILE A 250 -9.13 -3.98 20.18
C ILE A 250 -9.95 -5.06 20.87
N GLY A 251 -10.63 -5.92 20.11
CA GLY A 251 -11.39 -7.04 20.69
C GLY A 251 -10.47 -8.02 21.41
N LYS A 252 -9.53 -8.60 20.66
CA LYS A 252 -8.62 -9.65 21.14
C LYS A 252 -7.32 -9.15 21.78
N GLY A 253 -7.09 -7.84 21.83
CA GLY A 253 -5.87 -7.28 22.42
C GLY A 253 -4.58 -7.62 21.66
N TYR A 254 -4.62 -8.00 20.38
CA TYR A 254 -3.38 -8.27 19.65
C TYR A 254 -2.55 -7.00 19.56
N PRO A 255 -1.24 -7.07 19.82
CA PRO A 255 -0.40 -5.90 19.65
C PRO A 255 -0.31 -5.45 18.20
N SER A 256 -0.11 -4.15 18.00
CA SER A 256 0.04 -3.60 16.65
C SER A 256 1.24 -4.25 15.92
N PRO A 257 1.14 -4.54 14.61
CA PRO A 257 2.11 -5.39 13.91
C PRO A 257 3.56 -4.88 13.94
N THR A 258 4.53 -5.79 14.08
CA THR A 258 5.98 -5.49 14.01
C THR A 258 6.62 -6.15 12.78
N ARG A 259 7.92 -5.95 12.54
CA ARG A 259 8.62 -6.64 11.44
C ARG A 259 8.58 -8.16 11.55
N THR A 260 8.62 -8.70 12.78
CA THR A 260 8.67 -10.13 13.10
C THR A 260 7.31 -10.70 13.49
N PHE A 261 6.34 -9.85 13.84
CA PHE A 261 4.98 -10.24 14.21
C PHE A 261 3.96 -9.52 13.31
N ARG A 262 3.81 -10.02 12.08
CA ARG A 262 2.99 -9.43 11.00
C ARG A 262 1.65 -10.14 10.79
N TRP A 263 0.90 -10.38 11.87
CA TRP A 263 -0.39 -11.10 11.80
C TRP A 263 -1.38 -10.49 10.81
N CYS A 264 -1.30 -9.17 10.56
CA CYS A 264 -2.17 -8.47 9.62
C CYS A 264 -1.98 -8.91 8.15
N THR A 265 -0.78 -9.35 7.76
CA THR A 265 -0.53 -9.75 6.36
C THR A 265 -1.27 -11.05 6.04
N ASP A 266 -1.16 -12.03 6.92
CA ASP A 266 -1.82 -13.32 6.75
C ASP A 266 -3.35 -13.18 6.84
N ARG A 267 -3.84 -12.45 7.83
CA ARG A 267 -5.29 -12.32 8.10
C ARG A 267 -6.01 -11.40 7.14
N LEU A 268 -5.46 -10.22 6.85
CA LEU A 268 -6.17 -9.19 6.08
C LEU A 268 -5.95 -9.31 4.57
N LYS A 269 -4.81 -9.84 4.12
CA LYS A 269 -4.44 -9.89 2.69
C LYS A 269 -4.45 -11.29 2.14
N ILE A 270 -3.68 -12.19 2.77
CA ILE A 270 -3.44 -13.53 2.23
C ILE A 270 -4.70 -14.38 2.37
N THR A 271 -5.25 -14.55 3.58
CA THR A 271 -6.40 -15.45 3.84
C THR A 271 -7.62 -15.16 2.96
N PRO A 272 -8.08 -13.91 2.76
CA PRO A 272 -9.20 -13.61 1.87
C PRO A 272 -8.89 -13.93 0.40
N ALA A 273 -7.69 -13.56 -0.08
CA ALA A 273 -7.27 -13.86 -1.45
C ALA A 273 -7.14 -15.37 -1.68
N LYS A 274 -6.59 -16.09 -0.69
CA LYS A 274 -6.47 -17.54 -0.68
C LYS A 274 -7.83 -18.23 -0.86
N ALA A 275 -8.84 -17.80 -0.08
CA ALA A 275 -10.18 -18.34 -0.17
C ALA A 275 -10.79 -18.14 -1.56
N GLU A 276 -10.58 -16.98 -2.17
CA GLU A 276 -11.09 -16.69 -3.51
C GLU A 276 -10.36 -17.45 -4.61
N VAL A 277 -9.03 -17.55 -4.53
CA VAL A 277 -8.22 -18.39 -5.43
C VAL A 277 -8.67 -19.85 -5.38
N ALA A 278 -8.99 -20.38 -4.19
CA ALA A 278 -9.51 -21.73 -4.03
C ALA A 278 -10.85 -21.93 -4.75
N LYS A 279 -11.78 -20.97 -4.66
CA LYS A 279 -13.06 -21.02 -5.41
C LYS A 279 -12.84 -21.00 -6.92
N LEU A 280 -11.94 -20.14 -7.41
CA LEU A 280 -11.61 -20.08 -8.84
C LEU A 280 -10.96 -21.38 -9.32
N THR A 281 -10.04 -21.93 -8.53
CA THR A 281 -9.39 -23.21 -8.83
C THR A 281 -10.41 -24.35 -8.85
N HIS A 282 -11.34 -24.39 -7.89
CA HIS A 282 -12.42 -25.38 -7.88
C HIS A 282 -13.33 -25.27 -9.11
N LYS A 283 -13.62 -24.03 -9.56
CA LYS A 283 -14.50 -23.79 -10.70
C LYS A 283 -13.84 -24.02 -12.06
N TYR A 284 -12.55 -23.68 -12.21
CA TYR A 284 -11.84 -23.67 -13.49
C TYR A 284 -10.66 -24.66 -13.57
N GLY A 285 -10.46 -25.48 -12.54
CA GLY A 285 -9.42 -26.51 -12.45
C GLY A 285 -8.06 -25.98 -11.98
N SER A 286 -7.48 -25.01 -12.68
CA SER A 286 -6.15 -24.46 -12.36
C SER A 286 -6.03 -22.98 -12.74
N VAL A 287 -5.20 -22.25 -11.99
CA VAL A 287 -5.02 -20.81 -12.16
C VAL A 287 -3.56 -20.40 -12.31
N ILE A 288 -3.33 -19.29 -13.03
CA ILE A 288 -2.05 -18.59 -13.11
C ILE A 288 -2.20 -17.24 -12.39
N LEU A 289 -1.50 -17.08 -11.27
CA LEU A 289 -1.41 -15.82 -10.53
C LEU A 289 -0.36 -14.90 -11.14
N CYS A 290 -0.80 -13.79 -11.73
CA CYS A 290 0.06 -12.75 -12.26
C CYS A 290 0.41 -11.72 -11.18
N LEU A 291 1.71 -11.57 -10.90
CA LEU A 291 2.24 -10.71 -9.85
C LEU A 291 2.95 -9.48 -10.45
N GLY A 292 2.70 -8.30 -9.90
CA GLY A 292 3.37 -7.04 -10.26
C GLY A 292 4.78 -6.87 -9.70
N THR A 293 5.57 -7.95 -9.60
CA THR A 293 6.86 -7.95 -8.89
C THR A 293 8.03 -7.80 -9.84
N ARG A 294 9.03 -6.99 -9.46
CA ARG A 294 10.16 -6.63 -10.34
C ARG A 294 11.50 -6.82 -9.66
N GLU A 295 12.52 -7.21 -10.42
CA GLU A 295 13.89 -7.32 -9.92
C GLU A 295 14.46 -5.96 -9.53
N ALA A 296 14.07 -4.89 -10.23
CA ALA A 296 14.50 -3.52 -9.97
C ALA A 296 13.81 -2.86 -8.76
N GLU A 297 12.96 -3.58 -8.01
CA GLU A 297 12.26 -3.06 -6.83
C GLU A 297 13.21 -2.93 -5.61
N SER A 298 14.03 -3.94 -5.36
CA SER A 298 15.12 -3.91 -4.36
C SER A 298 16.05 -5.12 -4.51
N ASN A 299 17.26 -5.04 -3.94
CA ASN A 299 18.21 -6.17 -3.92
C ASN A 299 17.62 -7.43 -3.26
N ASN A 300 16.85 -7.27 -2.18
CA ASN A 300 16.18 -8.38 -1.52
C ASN A 300 15.07 -8.97 -2.40
N ARG A 301 14.33 -8.14 -3.14
CA ARG A 301 13.32 -8.60 -4.09
C ARG A 301 13.95 -9.41 -5.22
N LYS A 302 15.03 -8.90 -5.81
CA LYS A 302 15.80 -9.60 -6.84
C LYS A 302 16.25 -10.98 -6.37
N LYS A 303 16.91 -11.05 -5.21
CA LYS A 303 17.35 -12.33 -4.61
C LYS A 303 16.17 -13.27 -4.35
N SER A 304 15.04 -12.77 -3.86
CA SER A 304 13.84 -13.57 -3.61
C SER A 304 13.21 -14.11 -4.89
N MET A 305 13.18 -13.33 -5.97
CA MET A 305 12.66 -13.78 -7.26
C MET A 305 13.56 -14.81 -7.93
N GLN A 306 14.88 -14.62 -7.88
CA GLN A 306 15.87 -15.52 -8.47
C GLN A 306 15.94 -16.89 -7.78
N LYS A 307 15.46 -17.01 -6.54
CA LYS A 307 15.35 -18.30 -5.84
C LYS A 307 14.20 -19.18 -6.34
N ARG A 308 13.29 -18.65 -7.14
CA ARG A 308 12.14 -19.42 -7.65
C ARG A 308 12.60 -20.32 -8.77
N ILE A 309 12.21 -21.59 -8.72
CA ILE A 309 12.41 -22.55 -9.81
C ILE A 309 11.30 -22.30 -10.84
N LEU A 310 11.69 -21.98 -12.06
CA LEU A 310 10.78 -21.77 -13.19
C LEU A 310 10.68 -23.05 -14.01
N ASN A 311 9.48 -23.36 -14.50
CA ASN A 311 9.27 -24.39 -15.52
C ASN A 311 9.63 -23.84 -16.92
N GLU A 312 9.51 -24.69 -17.94
CA GLU A 312 9.79 -24.34 -19.34
C GLU A 312 8.95 -23.16 -19.84
N ASP A 313 7.72 -23.00 -19.32
CA ASP A 313 6.82 -21.89 -19.64
C ASP A 313 7.13 -20.60 -18.85
N GLY A 314 8.15 -20.59 -18.00
CA GLY A 314 8.52 -19.43 -17.18
C GLY A 314 7.62 -19.17 -15.96
N TYR A 315 6.86 -20.17 -15.52
CA TYR A 315 6.04 -20.14 -14.30
C TYR A 315 6.78 -20.74 -13.11
N SER A 316 6.46 -20.26 -11.89
CA SER A 316 6.86 -20.97 -10.66
C SER A 316 5.65 -21.49 -9.90
N GLN A 317 5.78 -22.68 -9.34
CA GLN A 317 4.73 -23.30 -8.52
C GLN A 317 4.46 -22.47 -7.26
N HIS A 318 3.18 -22.25 -6.93
CA HIS A 318 2.83 -21.63 -5.66
C HIS A 318 3.01 -22.64 -4.51
N HIS A 319 3.75 -22.26 -3.47
CA HIS A 319 4.14 -23.17 -2.37
C HIS A 319 2.94 -23.68 -1.56
N GLU A 320 1.89 -22.87 -1.39
CA GLU A 320 0.69 -23.26 -0.64
C GLU A 320 -0.46 -23.79 -1.50
N PHE A 321 -0.38 -23.69 -2.83
CA PHE A 321 -1.49 -24.02 -3.72
C PHE A 321 -1.04 -24.95 -4.84
N PRO A 322 -1.31 -26.26 -4.72
CA PRO A 322 -0.86 -27.27 -5.69
C PRO A 322 -1.32 -27.01 -7.14
N ASN A 323 -2.52 -26.44 -7.33
CA ASN A 323 -3.09 -26.19 -8.66
C ASN A 323 -2.91 -24.73 -9.14
N THR A 324 -1.96 -24.01 -8.55
CA THR A 324 -1.72 -22.59 -8.84
C THR A 324 -0.27 -22.35 -9.24
N MET A 325 -0.11 -21.76 -10.41
CA MET A 325 1.18 -21.28 -10.90
C MET A 325 1.28 -19.77 -10.68
N THR A 326 2.50 -19.25 -10.60
CA THR A 326 2.77 -17.82 -10.48
C THR A 326 3.62 -17.33 -11.65
N TYR A 327 3.29 -16.14 -12.12
CA TYR A 327 3.94 -15.48 -13.26
C TYR A 327 4.18 -14.00 -12.91
N SER A 328 5.28 -13.42 -13.39
CA SER A 328 5.64 -12.01 -13.12
C SER A 328 5.92 -11.30 -14.45
N PRO A 329 4.88 -10.81 -15.14
CA PRO A 329 5.00 -10.31 -16.52
C PRO A 329 6.01 -9.16 -16.66
N ILE A 330 6.09 -8.32 -15.63
CA ILE A 330 6.95 -7.13 -15.61
C ILE A 330 8.26 -7.35 -14.85
N ALA A 331 8.69 -8.60 -14.64
CA ALA A 331 9.86 -8.93 -13.79
C ALA A 331 11.13 -8.14 -14.13
N LYS A 332 11.35 -7.87 -15.43
CA LYS A 332 12.51 -7.15 -15.96
C LYS A 332 12.30 -5.64 -16.12
N TRP A 333 11.10 -5.13 -15.87
CA TRP A 333 10.81 -3.71 -16.02
C TRP A 333 11.49 -2.89 -14.92
N ARG A 334 11.98 -1.72 -15.29
CA ARG A 334 12.44 -0.71 -14.33
C ARG A 334 11.26 0.16 -13.89
N THR A 335 11.48 0.97 -12.85
CA THR A 335 10.43 1.85 -12.31
C THR A 335 10.00 2.92 -13.31
N ASP A 336 10.95 3.44 -14.08
CA ASP A 336 10.72 4.38 -15.19
C ASP A 336 9.96 3.75 -16.36
N ASP A 337 10.17 2.47 -16.66
CA ASP A 337 9.38 1.78 -17.70
C ASP A 337 7.90 1.68 -17.31
N VAL A 338 7.62 1.31 -16.05
CA VAL A 338 6.25 1.22 -15.52
C VAL A 338 5.56 2.58 -15.58
N TRP A 339 6.24 3.60 -15.10
CA TRP A 339 5.72 4.95 -15.07
C TRP A 339 5.49 5.53 -16.45
N SER A 340 6.42 5.30 -17.37
CA SER A 340 6.30 5.74 -18.74
C SER A 340 5.13 5.08 -19.46
N TYR A 341 4.94 3.77 -19.28
CA TYR A 341 3.78 3.08 -19.83
C TYR A 341 2.47 3.67 -19.30
N LEU A 342 2.33 3.84 -17.98
CA LEU A 342 1.11 4.41 -17.39
C LEU A 342 0.87 5.87 -17.80
N ALA A 343 1.92 6.64 -18.07
CA ALA A 343 1.77 8.04 -18.51
C ALA A 343 1.29 8.14 -19.96
N THR A 344 1.74 7.24 -20.83
CA THR A 344 1.53 7.33 -22.27
C THR A 344 0.40 6.47 -22.79
N HIS A 345 0.10 5.36 -22.12
CA HIS A 345 -0.91 4.42 -22.55
C HIS A 345 -2.18 4.67 -21.76
N LYS A 346 -3.09 5.46 -22.36
CA LYS A 346 -4.41 5.69 -21.78
C LYS A 346 -5.16 4.35 -21.71
N PRO A 347 -5.65 3.96 -20.53
CA PRO A 347 -6.38 2.72 -20.40
C PRO A 347 -7.74 2.83 -21.11
N LYS A 348 -8.38 1.68 -21.36
CA LYS A 348 -9.64 1.61 -22.11
C LYS A 348 -10.88 1.89 -21.27
N TRP A 349 -10.78 1.83 -19.94
CA TRP A 349 -11.87 2.20 -19.03
C TRP A 349 -11.95 3.72 -18.84
N GLN A 350 -13.06 4.22 -18.29
CA GLN A 350 -13.37 5.67 -18.18
C GLN A 350 -12.56 6.44 -17.12
N LYS A 351 -11.30 6.07 -16.88
CA LYS A 351 -10.37 6.79 -16.00
C LYS A 351 -8.98 6.75 -16.60
N ASP A 352 -8.21 7.82 -16.47
CA ASP A 352 -6.78 7.79 -16.72
C ASP A 352 -5.98 7.50 -15.43
N HIS A 353 -4.67 7.68 -15.49
CA HIS A 353 -3.76 7.46 -14.37
C HIS A 353 -3.39 8.75 -13.62
N SER A 354 -4.02 9.90 -13.94
CA SER A 354 -3.70 11.20 -13.31
C SER A 354 -3.85 11.14 -11.79
N GLU A 355 -4.92 10.54 -11.28
CA GLU A 355 -5.17 10.35 -9.85
C GLU A 355 -4.08 9.49 -9.21
N LEU A 356 -3.61 8.44 -9.89
CA LEU A 356 -2.50 7.60 -9.43
C LEU A 356 -1.19 8.39 -9.36
N PHE A 357 -0.89 9.21 -10.38
CA PHE A 357 0.28 10.09 -10.38
C PHE A 357 0.22 11.10 -9.24
N ALA A 358 -0.94 11.73 -9.03
CA ALA A 358 -1.15 12.69 -7.94
C ALA A 358 -0.94 12.04 -6.56
N LEU A 359 -1.43 10.82 -6.35
CA LEU A 359 -1.21 10.08 -5.10
C LEU A 359 0.27 9.83 -4.84
N TYR A 360 1.03 9.37 -5.84
CA TYR A 360 2.47 9.13 -5.67
C TYR A 360 3.29 10.42 -5.51
N SER A 361 2.85 11.50 -6.17
CA SER A 361 3.45 12.84 -6.03
C SER A 361 3.31 13.33 -4.58
N LYS A 362 2.08 13.40 -4.07
CA LYS A 362 1.79 13.82 -2.68
C LYS A 362 2.41 12.90 -1.64
N ALA A 363 2.33 11.58 -1.83
CA ALA A 363 2.90 10.59 -0.92
C ALA A 363 4.43 10.64 -0.82
N SER A 364 5.11 11.38 -1.72
CA SER A 364 6.55 11.59 -1.64
C SER A 364 6.92 12.84 -0.81
N GLY A 365 5.96 13.71 -0.47
CA GLY A 365 6.17 14.92 0.33
C GLY A 365 7.21 15.89 -0.23
N ASP A 366 7.69 16.81 0.63
CA ASP A 366 8.80 17.74 0.36
C ASP A 366 10.19 17.08 0.48
N GLU A 367 10.28 15.74 0.45
CA GLU A 367 11.56 15.00 0.40
C GLU A 367 12.41 15.30 -0.86
N CYS A 368 11.92 16.18 -1.72
CA CYS A 368 12.68 16.87 -2.75
C CYS A 368 13.63 17.97 -2.23
N GLN A 369 13.48 18.54 -1.03
CA GLN A 369 14.30 19.68 -0.60
C GLN A 369 15.24 19.49 0.60
N PHE A 370 15.04 18.55 1.53
CA PHE A 370 16.02 18.35 2.61
C PHE A 370 16.13 16.89 3.08
N ILE A 371 17.10 16.15 2.55
CA ILE A 371 17.52 14.86 3.12
C ILE A 371 19.04 14.86 3.32
N THR A 372 19.44 14.87 4.59
CA THR A 372 20.80 14.63 5.11
C THR A 372 21.13 13.14 5.27
N ASP A 373 20.18 12.24 5.02
CA ASP A 373 20.35 10.81 5.23
C ASP A 373 20.27 10.00 3.92
N LEU A 374 21.41 9.47 3.47
CA LEU A 374 21.63 8.89 2.13
C LEU A 374 20.87 7.57 1.86
N SER A 375 20.10 7.07 2.83
CA SER A 375 19.50 5.72 2.81
C SER A 375 18.04 5.64 2.33
N GLN A 376 17.39 6.77 1.99
CA GLN A 376 15.96 6.81 1.66
C GLN A 376 15.69 6.95 0.14
N SER A 377 14.67 6.21 -0.34
CA SER A 377 14.45 5.89 -1.74
C SER A 377 13.64 6.94 -2.52
N SER A 378 14.05 7.18 -3.77
CA SER A 378 13.36 7.94 -4.84
C SER A 378 11.82 7.96 -4.78
N CYS A 379 11.20 9.08 -5.18
CA CYS A 379 9.74 9.34 -5.31
C CYS A 379 8.89 8.32 -6.13
N GLY A 380 9.48 7.22 -6.64
CA GLY A 380 8.76 6.06 -7.16
C GLY A 380 8.74 4.84 -6.22
N GLY A 381 9.30 4.98 -5.02
CA GLY A 381 9.39 3.98 -3.96
C GLY A 381 8.37 4.17 -2.84
N SER A 382 7.71 5.35 -2.76
CA SER A 382 6.67 5.60 -1.77
C SER A 382 5.54 4.57 -1.91
N ARG A 383 5.10 4.02 -0.79
CA ARG A 383 4.02 3.03 -0.72
C ARG A 383 2.99 3.57 0.24
N PHE A 384 1.86 4.00 -0.30
CA PHE A 384 0.65 4.20 0.49
C PHE A 384 0.02 2.84 0.79
N GLY A 385 -0.49 2.69 2.00
CA GLY A 385 -1.09 1.45 2.49
C GLY A 385 -1.96 1.73 3.72
N CYS A 386 -2.05 0.74 4.61
CA CYS A 386 -2.90 0.85 5.79
C CYS A 386 -2.46 2.01 6.70
N TRP A 387 -3.35 2.95 7.02
CA TRP A 387 -3.05 4.14 7.81
C TRP A 387 -2.65 3.82 9.27
N VAL A 388 -2.97 2.60 9.72
CA VAL A 388 -2.65 2.07 11.05
C VAL A 388 -1.32 1.30 11.11
N CYS A 389 -0.51 1.32 10.04
CA CYS A 389 0.67 0.44 9.94
C CYS A 389 1.80 0.86 10.90
N THR A 390 2.07 0.04 11.91
CA THR A 390 3.14 0.26 12.91
C THR A 390 4.44 -0.53 12.65
N VAL A 391 4.54 -1.17 11.48
CA VAL A 391 5.74 -1.95 11.07
C VAL A 391 6.92 -1.05 10.71
N VAL A 392 6.63 0.09 10.08
CA VAL A 392 7.62 1.14 9.77
C VAL A 392 7.80 2.05 10.98
N SER A 393 8.90 2.80 11.06
CA SER A 393 9.08 3.76 12.15
C SER A 393 8.04 4.88 12.04
N GLU A 394 7.94 5.48 10.86
CA GLU A 394 7.11 6.62 10.53
C GLU A 394 6.37 6.34 9.22
N ASP A 395 5.16 6.88 9.10
CA ASP A 395 4.39 6.83 7.85
C ASP A 395 4.67 8.08 7.02
N LYS A 396 5.78 8.03 6.28
CA LYS A 396 6.21 9.10 5.39
C LYS A 396 5.19 9.44 4.31
N SER A 397 4.42 8.44 3.86
CA SER A 397 3.36 8.67 2.88
C SER A 397 2.26 9.52 3.49
N MET A 398 1.82 9.20 4.70
CA MET A 398 0.81 9.97 5.42
C MET A 398 1.29 11.39 5.73
N GLN A 399 2.56 11.53 6.16
CA GLN A 399 3.19 12.84 6.38
C GLN A 399 3.21 13.67 5.08
N GLY A 400 3.64 13.08 3.96
CA GLY A 400 3.65 13.75 2.66
C GLY A 400 2.27 14.23 2.21
N PHE A 401 1.20 13.46 2.45
CA PHE A 401 -0.17 13.92 2.19
C PHE A 401 -0.54 15.13 3.07
N ILE A 402 -0.23 15.08 4.37
CA ILE A 402 -0.53 16.18 5.31
C ILE A 402 0.23 17.46 4.90
N GLU A 403 1.52 17.34 4.57
CA GLU A 403 2.38 18.43 4.10
C GLU A 403 1.86 19.02 2.77
N SER A 404 1.35 18.16 1.89
CA SER A 404 0.72 18.56 0.62
C SER A 404 -0.69 19.17 0.78
N GLY A 405 -1.14 19.44 2.01
CA GLY A 405 -2.40 20.13 2.32
C GLY A 405 -3.56 19.23 2.74
N ASP A 406 -3.40 17.90 2.79
CA ASP A 406 -4.44 16.97 3.25
C ASP A 406 -4.48 16.90 4.80
N LEU A 407 -4.63 18.05 5.46
CA LEU A 407 -4.55 18.23 6.93
C LEU A 407 -5.55 17.35 7.71
N HIS A 408 -6.67 17.00 7.08
CA HIS A 408 -7.69 16.11 7.64
C HIS A 408 -7.16 14.71 8.00
N LEU A 409 -6.00 14.30 7.47
CA LEU A 409 -5.36 13.02 7.77
C LEU A 409 -4.51 13.04 9.04
N LYS A 410 -4.26 14.22 9.63
CA LYS A 410 -3.44 14.38 10.83
C LYS A 410 -3.92 13.51 12.02
N PRO A 411 -5.22 13.44 12.36
CA PRO A 411 -5.70 12.58 13.44
C PRO A 411 -5.36 11.10 13.23
N LEU A 412 -5.39 10.61 11.98
CA LEU A 412 -5.04 9.22 11.64
C LEU A 412 -3.56 8.93 11.92
N ASN A 413 -2.67 9.86 11.54
CA ASN A 413 -1.24 9.74 11.77
C ASN A 413 -0.91 9.76 13.28
N GLU A 414 -1.56 10.65 14.04
CA GLU A 414 -1.41 10.74 15.49
C GLU A 414 -1.87 9.47 16.19
N PHE A 415 -3.05 8.94 15.83
CA PHE A 415 -3.56 7.68 16.37
C PHE A 415 -2.62 6.50 16.08
N ARG A 416 -2.10 6.42 14.85
CA ARG A 416 -1.11 5.41 14.46
C ARG A 416 0.15 5.49 15.32
N ASN A 417 0.65 6.70 15.60
CA ASN A 417 1.84 6.90 16.43
C ASN A 417 1.56 6.56 17.90
N TYR A 418 0.37 6.88 18.40
CA TYR A 418 -0.12 6.42 19.70
C TYR A 418 -0.13 4.89 19.80
N LEU A 419 -0.72 4.17 18.83
CA LEU A 419 -0.73 2.70 18.81
C LEU A 419 0.68 2.09 18.80
N LYS A 420 1.63 2.75 18.13
CA LYS A 420 3.02 2.29 18.08
C LYS A 420 3.70 2.49 19.44
N ALA A 421 3.54 3.66 20.07
CA ALA A 421 4.11 3.94 21.39
C ALA A 421 3.50 3.03 22.46
N LEU A 422 2.18 2.86 22.45
CA LEU A 422 1.45 2.03 23.39
C LEU A 422 1.86 0.56 23.33
N ARG A 423 2.18 0.04 22.14
CA ARG A 423 2.70 -1.33 21.96
C ARG A 423 3.98 -1.57 22.77
N GLU A 424 4.86 -0.57 22.84
CA GLU A 424 6.15 -0.67 23.53
C GLU A 424 6.06 -0.43 25.04
N ASN A 425 4.90 0.03 25.54
CA ASN A 425 4.68 0.26 26.97
C ASN A 425 4.42 -1.09 27.70
N PRO A 426 5.30 -1.54 28.62
CA PRO A 426 5.09 -2.77 29.37
C PRO A 426 3.87 -2.71 30.30
N ASN A 427 3.45 -1.52 30.73
CA ASN A 427 2.27 -1.33 31.56
C ASN A 427 0.97 -1.41 30.76
N ALA A 428 1.05 -1.36 29.44
CA ALA A 428 -0.10 -1.51 28.57
C ALA A 428 -0.36 -2.98 28.17
N ARG A 429 0.52 -3.91 28.57
CA ARG A 429 0.61 -5.27 28.02
C ARG A 429 0.66 -6.32 29.13
N ALA A 430 0.03 -7.45 28.88
CA ALA A 430 0.15 -8.63 29.72
C ALA A 430 1.55 -9.27 29.61
N ASP A 431 1.92 -10.11 30.57
CA ASP A 431 3.17 -10.90 30.65
C ASP A 431 3.00 -12.36 30.21
N TYR A 432 1.78 -12.78 29.84
CA TYR A 432 1.45 -14.10 29.30
C TYR A 432 0.82 -13.97 27.89
N LYS A 433 0.79 -15.06 27.12
CA LYS A 433 0.20 -15.10 25.77
C LYS A 433 -1.32 -15.27 25.84
N ARG A 434 -2.06 -14.91 24.78
CA ARG A 434 -3.53 -15.09 24.74
C ARG A 434 -4.00 -16.54 24.95
N ASP A 435 -3.16 -17.53 24.68
CA ASP A 435 -3.45 -18.95 24.96
C ASP A 435 -3.15 -19.38 26.41
N GLY A 436 -2.84 -18.43 27.29
CA GLY A 436 -2.56 -18.66 28.71
C GLY A 436 -1.12 -19.08 29.02
N ARG A 437 -0.26 -19.27 28.02
CA ARG A 437 1.14 -19.66 28.26
C ARG A 437 1.98 -18.45 28.65
N ALA A 438 2.86 -18.59 29.65
CA ALA A 438 3.83 -17.56 30.00
C ALA A 438 4.68 -17.15 28.79
N VAL A 439 5.06 -15.87 28.70
CA VAL A 439 6.00 -15.43 27.67
C VAL A 439 7.42 -15.76 28.12
N TYR A 440 7.94 -16.92 27.69
CA TYR A 440 9.26 -17.44 28.10
C TYR A 440 10.49 -16.57 27.74
N ARG A 441 10.33 -15.49 26.97
CA ARG A 441 11.42 -14.53 26.74
C ARG A 441 11.36 -13.44 27.81
N VAL A 442 12.46 -13.23 28.53
CA VAL A 442 12.65 -12.05 29.39
C VAL A 442 12.32 -10.79 28.57
N GLY A 443 11.32 -10.02 29.02
CA GLY A 443 10.81 -8.82 28.33
C GLY A 443 9.81 -9.07 27.19
N GLY A 444 9.33 -10.30 27.00
CA GLY A 444 8.30 -10.59 26.00
C GLY A 444 6.90 -10.20 26.48
N LEU A 445 6.22 -9.36 25.70
CA LEU A 445 4.91 -8.81 26.05
C LEU A 445 3.76 -9.53 25.34
N GLY A 446 2.74 -9.90 26.11
CA GLY A 446 1.47 -10.54 25.75
C GLY A 446 0.45 -9.62 25.07
N PRO A 447 -0.86 -9.89 25.08
CA PRO A 447 -1.87 -8.97 24.52
C PRO A 447 -1.97 -7.63 25.29
N PHE A 448 -2.69 -6.65 24.74
CA PHE A 448 -3.12 -5.44 25.45
C PHE A 448 -4.08 -5.79 26.60
N LEU A 449 -3.96 -5.06 27.71
CA LEU A 449 -4.81 -5.24 28.89
C LEU A 449 -6.28 -4.85 28.60
N SER A 450 -7.24 -5.35 29.39
CA SER A 450 -8.67 -5.01 29.29
C SER A 450 -8.94 -3.50 29.31
N SER A 451 -8.37 -2.78 30.28
CA SER A 451 -8.45 -1.31 30.38
C SER A 451 -7.87 -0.62 29.13
N VAL A 452 -6.69 -1.04 28.70
CA VAL A 452 -5.99 -0.48 27.54
C VAL A 452 -6.78 -0.72 26.25
N ARG A 453 -7.45 -1.86 26.10
CA ARG A 453 -8.34 -2.13 24.96
C ARG A 453 -9.50 -1.15 24.91
N LYS A 454 -10.10 -0.80 26.07
CA LYS A 454 -11.13 0.24 26.19
C LYS A 454 -10.58 1.61 25.81
N ASP A 455 -9.39 1.96 26.28
CA ASP A 455 -8.73 3.24 25.96
C ASP A 455 -8.44 3.39 24.46
N ILE A 456 -7.91 2.33 23.83
CA ILE A 456 -7.66 2.32 22.38
C ILE A 456 -8.99 2.52 21.63
N PHE A 457 -10.06 1.84 22.04
CA PHE A 457 -11.37 1.95 21.40
C PHE A 457 -11.95 3.36 21.53
N TYR A 458 -11.90 3.95 22.72
CA TYR A 458 -12.31 5.33 22.94
C TYR A 458 -11.50 6.29 22.07
N LYS A 459 -10.17 6.14 22.05
CA LYS A 459 -9.28 6.97 21.23
C LYS A 459 -9.55 6.83 19.74
N LEU A 460 -9.94 5.63 19.28
CA LEU A 460 -10.32 5.40 17.88
C LEU A 460 -11.60 6.17 17.52
N LEU A 461 -12.61 6.17 18.37
CA LEU A 461 -13.85 6.93 18.13
C LEU A 461 -13.63 8.44 18.23
N GLU A 462 -12.77 8.90 19.13
CA GLU A 462 -12.32 10.29 19.16
C GLU A 462 -11.64 10.68 17.86
N THR A 463 -10.71 9.84 17.38
CA THR A 463 -10.01 10.02 16.10
C THR A 463 -10.99 10.04 14.93
N GLU A 464 -11.99 9.15 14.93
CA GLU A 464 -13.06 9.11 13.93
C GLU A 464 -13.86 10.42 13.95
N ASN A 465 -14.21 10.95 15.12
CA ASN A 465 -14.95 12.20 15.23
C ASN A 465 -14.15 13.41 14.72
N SER A 466 -12.86 13.51 15.07
CA SER A 466 -11.95 14.54 14.55
C SER A 466 -11.75 14.41 13.04
N PHE A 467 -11.65 13.17 12.52
CA PHE A 467 -11.60 12.92 11.09
C PHE A 467 -12.90 13.31 10.40
N LYS A 468 -14.06 13.02 11.01
CA LYS A 468 -15.40 13.30 10.48
C LYS A 468 -15.69 14.77 10.28
N GLN A 469 -15.29 15.58 11.26
CA GLN A 469 -15.38 17.04 11.15
C GLN A 469 -14.62 17.59 9.93
N ASN A 470 -13.67 16.82 9.40
CA ASN A 470 -12.87 17.16 8.23
C ASN A 470 -13.14 16.30 6.97
N ASN A 471 -13.98 15.24 7.03
CA ASN A 471 -14.32 14.34 5.90
C ASN A 471 -15.48 13.37 6.25
N THR A 472 -16.30 12.88 5.30
CA THR A 472 -17.55 12.13 5.61
C THR A 472 -17.39 10.60 5.84
N GLY A 473 -16.33 10.14 6.51
CA GLY A 473 -16.03 8.71 6.67
C GLY A 473 -16.08 8.17 8.10
N TYR A 474 -16.66 6.97 8.28
CA TYR A 474 -16.47 6.15 9.48
C TYR A 474 -15.16 5.36 9.38
N LEU A 475 -14.37 5.30 10.45
CA LEU A 475 -13.13 4.51 10.54
C LEU A 475 -13.38 3.09 11.05
N ILE A 476 -14.51 2.90 11.72
CA ILE A 476 -14.98 1.60 12.21
C ILE A 476 -16.50 1.47 12.02
N THR A 477 -16.93 0.31 11.51
CA THR A 477 -18.34 -0.02 11.29
C THR A 477 -19.03 -0.48 12.56
N ASP A 478 -20.36 -0.32 12.62
CA ASP A 478 -21.17 -0.82 13.74
C ASP A 478 -21.04 -2.33 13.94
N LEU A 479 -20.89 -3.08 12.84
CA LEU A 479 -20.67 -4.53 12.88
C LEU A 479 -19.33 -4.89 13.54
N GLN A 480 -18.26 -4.11 13.27
CA GLN A 480 -16.97 -4.28 13.94
C GLN A 480 -17.06 -3.94 15.43
N ILE A 481 -17.81 -2.89 15.81
CA ILE A 481 -18.04 -2.53 17.23
C ILE A 481 -18.76 -3.67 17.96
N LYS A 482 -19.83 -4.22 17.39
CA LYS A 482 -20.53 -5.38 17.97
C LYS A 482 -19.64 -6.61 18.07
N ALA A 483 -18.74 -6.82 17.10
CA ALA A 483 -17.77 -7.92 17.15
C ALA A 483 -16.70 -7.70 18.23
N ILE A 484 -16.26 -6.46 18.47
CA ILE A 484 -15.38 -6.12 19.60
C ILE A 484 -16.10 -6.42 20.92
N GLN A 485 -17.35 -5.97 21.06
CA GLN A 485 -18.15 -6.27 22.25
C GLN A 485 -18.27 -7.78 22.49
N ALA A 486 -18.51 -8.56 21.44
CA ALA A 486 -18.62 -10.02 21.55
C ALA A 486 -17.31 -10.70 21.98
N GLU A 487 -16.14 -10.12 21.68
CA GLU A 487 -14.86 -10.61 22.21
C GLU A 487 -14.67 -10.17 23.67
N TRP A 488 -15.07 -8.95 24.03
CA TRP A 488 -15.00 -8.47 25.41
C TRP A 488 -15.95 -9.22 26.34
N ASP A 489 -17.17 -9.53 25.88
CA ASP A 489 -18.16 -10.35 26.60
C ASP A 489 -17.60 -11.73 26.98
N LYS A 490 -16.68 -12.28 26.17
CA LYS A 490 -16.02 -13.56 26.45
C LYS A 490 -14.84 -13.38 27.40
N ASP A 491 -14.07 -12.31 27.21
CA ASP A 491 -12.79 -12.11 27.88
C ASP A 491 -12.97 -11.53 29.30
N PHE A 492 -13.75 -10.46 29.49
CA PHE A 492 -13.78 -9.70 30.77
C PHE A 492 -15.01 -8.80 31.00
N ASP A 493 -15.74 -8.40 29.96
CA ASP A 493 -16.72 -7.33 30.04
C ASP A 493 -18.13 -7.84 30.34
N MET A 494 -18.74 -7.29 31.39
CA MET A 494 -20.09 -7.65 31.84
C MET A 494 -21.13 -6.54 31.59
N CYS A 495 -20.69 -5.33 31.20
CA CYS A 495 -21.53 -4.14 31.17
C CYS A 495 -21.62 -3.48 29.79
N LYS A 496 -21.33 -4.24 28.74
CA LYS A 496 -21.41 -3.76 27.34
C LYS A 496 -20.60 -2.49 27.10
N SER A 497 -19.39 -2.46 27.65
CA SER A 497 -18.52 -1.28 27.65
C SER A 497 -18.25 -0.73 26.24
N ALA A 498 -18.07 -1.58 25.22
CA ALA A 498 -17.82 -1.10 23.86
C ALA A 498 -19.06 -0.39 23.29
N ILE A 499 -20.25 -0.92 23.55
CA ILE A 499 -21.50 -0.29 23.09
C ILE A 499 -21.73 1.01 23.88
N ARG A 500 -21.53 1.02 25.21
CA ARG A 500 -21.63 2.24 26.03
C ARG A 500 -20.67 3.34 25.56
N ILE A 501 -19.41 2.99 25.30
CA ILE A 501 -18.43 3.92 24.73
C ILE A 501 -18.90 4.42 23.35
N ALA A 502 -19.37 3.53 22.48
CA ALA A 502 -19.89 3.92 21.15
C ALA A 502 -21.08 4.90 21.24
N GLN A 503 -21.95 4.73 22.24
CA GLN A 503 -23.09 5.60 22.47
C GLN A 503 -22.70 7.03 22.85
N GLN A 504 -21.57 7.23 23.54
CA GLN A 504 -21.02 8.56 23.82
C GLN A 504 -20.66 9.33 22.54
N PHE A 505 -20.40 8.61 21.45
CA PHE A 505 -20.11 9.16 20.12
C PHE A 505 -21.33 9.07 19.17
N HIS A 506 -22.55 8.98 19.72
CA HIS A 506 -23.81 8.90 18.96
C HIS A 506 -23.91 7.69 18.02
N ARG A 507 -23.24 6.57 18.33
CA ARG A 507 -23.36 5.29 17.61
C ARG A 507 -24.24 4.33 18.40
N LEU A 508 -24.87 3.35 17.72
CA LEU A 508 -25.60 2.24 18.35
C LEU A 508 -26.61 2.69 19.43
N GLN A 509 -27.36 3.77 19.18
CA GLN A 509 -28.33 4.33 20.13
C GLN A 509 -29.54 3.41 20.33
N GLU A 510 -29.82 2.56 19.33
CA GLU A 510 -30.88 1.57 19.35
C GLU A 510 -30.59 0.36 20.27
N GLU A 511 -29.33 0.15 20.65
CA GLU A 511 -28.95 -0.95 21.54
C GLU A 511 -29.34 -0.63 22.99
N THR A 512 -30.36 -1.32 23.49
CA THR A 512 -30.86 -1.15 24.86
C THR A 512 -29.91 -1.81 25.86
N MET A 513 -29.54 -1.05 26.90
CA MET A 513 -28.84 -1.57 28.08
C MET A 513 -29.86 -2.02 29.12
N ALA A 514 -29.72 -3.21 29.69
CA ALA A 514 -30.53 -3.58 30.84
C ALA A 514 -29.86 -3.03 32.11
N ASP A 515 -30.09 -1.74 32.38
CA ASP A 515 -29.71 -1.17 33.67
C ASP A 515 -30.79 -1.58 34.70
N ASN A 516 -30.58 -2.76 35.31
CA ASN A 516 -31.45 -3.25 36.37
C ASN A 516 -31.23 -2.42 37.64
N LYS A 517 -32.32 -2.13 38.35
CA LYS A 517 -32.23 -1.47 39.66
C LYS A 517 -31.71 -2.48 40.68
N ILE A 518 -30.47 -2.29 41.14
CA ILE A 518 -29.91 -3.05 42.26
C ILE A 518 -30.58 -2.59 43.56
N LEU A 519 -31.16 -3.54 44.28
CA LEU A 519 -31.69 -3.30 45.62
C LEU A 519 -30.53 -3.41 46.63
N HIS A 520 -30.47 -2.48 47.59
CA HIS A 520 -29.44 -2.44 48.63
C HIS A 520 -27.99 -2.29 48.12
N PRO A 521 -27.65 -1.23 47.36
CA PRO A 521 -26.28 -0.98 46.91
C PRO A 521 -25.27 -0.89 48.07
N GLU A 522 -25.70 -0.48 49.27
CA GLU A 522 -24.87 -0.43 50.47
C GLU A 522 -24.17 -1.77 50.78
N LEU A 523 -24.80 -2.91 50.47
CA LEU A 523 -24.20 -4.23 50.67
C LEU A 523 -23.02 -4.49 49.72
N LEU A 524 -23.05 -3.90 48.52
CA LEU A 524 -21.92 -4.00 47.59
C LEU A 524 -20.74 -3.14 48.05
N GLU A 525 -21.00 -2.01 48.72
CA GLU A 525 -19.95 -1.18 49.32
C GLU A 525 -19.25 -1.90 50.47
N GLU A 526 -20.00 -2.64 51.30
CA GLU A 526 -19.44 -3.45 52.39
C GLU A 526 -18.55 -4.61 51.89
N VAL A 527 -18.89 -5.20 50.73
CA VAL A 527 -18.19 -6.37 50.17
C VAL A 527 -17.05 -5.95 49.23
N ALA A 528 -17.11 -4.75 48.65
CA ALA A 528 -16.06 -4.23 47.78
C ALA A 528 -14.71 -4.13 48.53
N ASN A 529 -13.63 -4.45 47.83
CA ASN A 529 -12.28 -4.42 48.37
C ASN A 529 -11.28 -3.99 47.28
N GLN A 530 -9.98 -4.13 47.56
CA GLN A 530 -8.91 -3.72 46.63
C GLN A 530 -8.91 -4.55 45.33
N ASP A 531 -9.32 -5.82 45.39
CA ASP A 531 -9.31 -6.73 44.24
C ASP A 531 -10.60 -6.63 43.41
N VAL A 532 -11.72 -6.33 44.06
CA VAL A 532 -13.04 -6.23 43.43
C VAL A 532 -13.73 -4.93 43.82
N SER A 533 -13.85 -4.01 42.86
CA SER A 533 -14.52 -2.72 43.06
C SER A 533 -16.05 -2.87 43.17
N PHE A 534 -16.68 -1.87 43.77
CA PHE A 534 -18.14 -1.73 43.78
C PHE A 534 -18.75 -1.80 42.37
N GLU A 535 -18.11 -1.14 41.39
CA GLU A 535 -18.57 -1.15 40.00
C GLU A 535 -18.55 -2.56 39.40
N ASN A 536 -17.51 -3.33 39.68
CA ASN A 536 -17.38 -4.71 39.25
C ASN A 536 -18.50 -5.59 39.83
N LEU A 537 -18.78 -5.46 41.14
CA LEU A 537 -19.87 -6.18 41.80
C LEU A 537 -21.24 -5.78 41.24
N SER A 538 -21.46 -4.49 41.04
CA SER A 538 -22.70 -3.95 40.47
C SER A 538 -22.95 -4.50 39.06
N ASN A 539 -21.93 -4.48 38.20
CA ASN A 539 -22.00 -5.06 36.86
C ASN A 539 -22.28 -6.57 36.88
N LEU A 540 -21.65 -7.32 37.78
CA LEU A 540 -21.89 -8.76 37.96
C LEU A 540 -23.32 -9.06 38.39
N VAL A 541 -23.87 -8.30 39.35
CA VAL A 541 -25.26 -8.47 39.81
C VAL A 541 -26.24 -8.18 38.68
N ASN A 542 -26.07 -7.06 37.97
CA ASN A 542 -26.90 -6.71 36.83
C ASN A 542 -26.88 -7.79 35.75
N ARG A 543 -25.69 -8.30 35.41
CA ARG A 543 -25.52 -9.39 34.44
C ARG A 543 -26.16 -10.69 34.91
N SER A 544 -26.10 -10.99 36.21
CA SER A 544 -26.72 -12.17 36.80
C SER A 544 -28.26 -12.12 36.71
N ILE A 545 -28.85 -10.94 36.92
CA ILE A 545 -30.29 -10.70 36.75
C ILE A 545 -30.70 -10.93 35.29
N GLU A 546 -29.94 -10.39 34.32
CA GLU A 546 -30.19 -10.61 32.88
C GLU A 546 -30.15 -12.10 32.52
N ILE A 547 -29.12 -12.82 32.99
CA ILE A 547 -28.96 -14.26 32.76
C ILE A 547 -30.18 -15.00 33.29
N PHE A 548 -30.64 -14.68 34.50
CA PHE A 548 -31.79 -15.35 35.12
C PHE A 548 -33.08 -15.09 34.32
N ASN A 549 -33.30 -13.85 33.91
CA ASN A 549 -34.47 -13.44 33.13
C ASN A 549 -34.52 -14.09 31.74
N THR A 550 -33.37 -14.38 31.13
CA THR A 550 -33.28 -14.95 29.78
C THR A 550 -33.17 -16.48 29.75
N SER A 551 -32.60 -17.10 30.78
CA SER A 551 -32.38 -18.55 30.86
C SER A 551 -33.68 -19.35 31.05
N GLY A 552 -34.68 -18.77 31.73
CA GLY A 552 -36.00 -19.39 31.91
C GLY A 552 -36.79 -19.58 30.61
N LEU A 553 -36.48 -18.81 29.56
CA LEU A 553 -37.19 -18.84 28.27
C LEU A 553 -36.74 -19.97 27.34
N LYS A 554 -35.61 -20.66 27.61
CA LYS A 554 -34.96 -21.61 26.67
C LYS A 554 -35.00 -23.08 27.12
N GLY A 555 -35.79 -23.44 28.13
CA GLY A 555 -36.10 -24.85 28.48
C GLY A 555 -34.99 -25.69 29.10
N LYS A 556 -33.78 -25.15 29.32
CA LYS A 556 -32.72 -25.73 30.18
C LYS A 556 -32.19 -24.64 31.10
N ASN A 557 -32.39 -24.76 32.41
CA ASN A 557 -31.92 -23.77 33.38
C ASN A 557 -30.40 -23.95 33.64
N ASN A 558 -29.58 -23.33 32.80
CA ASN A 558 -28.12 -23.26 32.97
C ASN A 558 -27.65 -21.94 33.59
N ALA A 559 -28.56 -21.13 34.15
CA ALA A 559 -28.26 -19.80 34.68
C ALA A 559 -27.14 -19.82 35.73
N GLN A 560 -27.16 -20.80 36.65
CA GLN A 560 -26.12 -20.95 37.66
C GLN A 560 -24.72 -21.18 37.08
N MET A 561 -24.62 -21.97 35.99
CA MET A 561 -23.35 -22.21 35.32
C MET A 561 -22.84 -20.93 34.63
N GLN A 562 -23.73 -20.20 33.96
CA GLN A 562 -23.39 -18.94 33.31
C GLN A 562 -22.96 -17.86 34.30
N ILE A 563 -23.63 -17.74 35.46
CA ILE A 563 -23.23 -16.80 36.52
C ILE A 563 -21.85 -17.16 37.07
N LYS A 564 -21.56 -18.46 37.26
CA LYS A 564 -20.21 -18.90 37.67
C LYS A 564 -19.15 -18.53 36.63
N ASP A 565 -19.46 -18.64 35.34
CA ASP A 565 -18.55 -18.20 34.27
C ASP A 565 -18.30 -16.69 34.32
N GLU A 566 -19.32 -15.86 34.60
CA GLU A 566 -19.14 -14.40 34.78
C GLU A 566 -18.29 -14.06 36.02
N ILE A 567 -18.50 -14.75 37.14
CA ILE A 567 -17.65 -14.62 38.34
C ILE A 567 -16.20 -14.98 38.01
N ALA A 568 -15.99 -16.07 37.27
CA ALA A 568 -14.65 -16.49 36.86
C ALA A 568 -13.96 -15.43 35.99
N LYS A 569 -14.68 -14.74 35.10
CA LYS A 569 -14.09 -13.63 34.31
C LYS A 569 -13.60 -12.48 35.18
N LEU A 570 -14.29 -12.21 36.29
CA LEU A 570 -13.90 -11.16 37.22
C LEU A 570 -12.63 -11.53 38.00
N LEU A 571 -12.57 -12.77 38.49
CA LEU A 571 -11.47 -13.26 39.34
C LEU A 571 -10.23 -13.64 38.52
N ASP A 572 -10.46 -14.24 37.35
CA ASP A 572 -9.45 -14.72 36.42
C ASP A 572 -9.39 -13.85 35.16
N ASP A 573 -9.63 -12.52 35.23
CA ASP A 573 -9.35 -11.63 34.10
C ASP A 573 -7.85 -11.66 33.84
N LYS A 574 -7.43 -12.63 33.03
CA LYS A 574 -6.03 -12.79 32.65
C LYS A 574 -5.55 -11.47 32.09
N SER A 575 -6.38 -10.72 31.38
CA SER A 575 -6.01 -9.47 30.71
C SER A 575 -5.95 -8.25 31.62
N ALA A 576 -6.24 -8.38 32.91
CA ALA A 576 -5.94 -7.37 33.90
C ALA A 576 -4.53 -7.59 34.49
N LYS A 577 -3.78 -6.52 34.74
CA LYS A 577 -2.67 -6.60 35.69
C LYS A 577 -3.31 -6.52 37.08
N LEU A 578 -3.22 -7.61 37.85
CA LEU A 578 -3.37 -7.51 39.29
C LEU A 578 -2.25 -6.58 39.76
N GLY A 579 -2.61 -5.49 40.45
CA GLY A 579 -1.62 -4.54 40.97
C GLY A 579 -0.60 -5.25 41.85
N GLU A 580 0.64 -4.76 41.87
CA GLU A 580 1.62 -5.16 42.89
C GLU A 580 1.17 -4.80 44.29
#